data_AF-A0A527YWU3-F1
#
_entry.id   AF-A0A527YWU3-F1
#
_cell.length_a   1.000
_cell.length_b   1.000
_cell.length_c   1.000
_cell.angle_alpha   90.00
_cell.angle_beta   90.00
_cell.angle_gamma   90.00
#
_symmetry.space_group_name_H-M   'P 1'
#
loop_
_entity.id
_entity.type
_entity.pdbx_description
1 polymer ?
#
loop_
_entity_poly.entity_id
_entity_poly.type
_entity_poly.pdbx_seq_one_letter_code
_entity_poly.pdbx_strand_id
1 'polypeptide(L)' 'VVIRDRKTRGQSTISGLRLPMPGRHNVANATAAIAVAHELGLSAEAIKKGLSSFAGVKRRFTRTGSWNGIDVFDDYGHH' A
#
# COMPACT_ATOMS: atom_id res chain seq x y z
N VAL A 1 -1.55 11.32 2.06
CA VAL A 1 -0.69 11.12 3.25
C VAL A 1 -0.03 12.44 3.59
N VAL A 2 -0.06 12.83 4.86
CA VAL A 2 0.62 14.03 5.38
C VAL A 2 1.87 13.57 6.11
N ILE A 3 3.00 14.17 5.78
CA ILE A 3 4.29 13.91 6.41
C ILE A 3 4.68 15.16 7.19
N ARG A 4 5.02 14.99 8.47
CA ARG A 4 5.43 16.07 9.36
C ARG A 4 6.85 15.81 9.80
N ASP A 5 7.74 16.75 9.49
CA ASP A 5 9.11 16.74 9.97
C ASP A 5 9.17 17.42 11.33
N ARG A 6 9.61 16.66 12.34
CA ARG A 6 9.71 17.16 13.72
C ARG A 6 10.85 18.16 13.90
N LYS A 7 11.96 18.02 13.18
CA LYS A 7 13.16 18.87 13.33
C LYS A 7 12.95 20.22 12.68
N THR A 8 12.46 20.24 11.44
CA THR A 8 12.23 21.48 10.69
C THR A 8 10.86 22.10 10.98
N ARG A 9 9.96 21.37 11.65
CA ARG A 9 8.52 21.67 11.76
C ARG A 9 7.85 21.81 10.40
N GLY A 10 8.48 21.29 9.34
CA GLY A 10 7.92 21.27 7.99
C GLY A 10 6.77 20.28 7.86
N GLN A 11 5.86 20.55 6.94
CA GLN A 11 4.78 19.64 6.57
C GLN A 11 4.74 19.51 5.05
N SER A 12 4.73 18.27 4.56
CA SER A 12 4.50 17.95 3.15
C SER A 12 3.28 17.04 3.01
N THR A 13 2.61 17.11 1.86
CA THR A 13 1.41 16.30 1.60
C THR A 13 1.54 15.61 0.25
N ILE A 14 1.34 14.29 0.25
CA ILE A 14 1.24 13.47 -0.96
C ILE A 14 -0.24 13.12 -1.16
N SER A 15 -0.87 13.75 -2.15
CA SER A 15 -2.27 13.53 -2.55
C SER A 15 -2.39 12.56 -3.73
N GLY A 16 -3.59 12.02 -3.98
CA GLY A 16 -3.85 11.17 -5.15
C GLY A 16 -3.15 9.80 -5.10
N LEU A 17 -2.96 9.24 -3.91
CA LEU A 17 -2.41 7.89 -3.75
C LEU A 17 -3.49 6.86 -4.08
N ARG A 18 -3.10 5.81 -4.80
CA ARG A 18 -3.96 4.66 -5.11
C ARG A 18 -3.25 3.39 -4.63
N LEU A 19 -3.99 2.55 -3.91
CA LEU A 19 -3.56 1.22 -3.51
C LEU A 19 -4.54 0.20 -4.10
N PRO A 20 -4.09 -0.73 -4.97
CA PRO A 20 -4.98 -1.70 -5.62
C PRO A 20 -5.35 -2.88 -4.71
N MET A 21 -5.46 -2.63 -3.40
CA MET A 21 -5.86 -3.63 -2.41
C MET A 21 -6.75 -2.97 -1.34
N PRO A 22 -7.88 -3.60 -0.98
CA PRO A 22 -8.74 -3.10 0.10
C PRO A 22 -8.13 -3.40 1.48
N GLY A 23 -8.72 -2.78 2.52
CA GLY A 23 -8.45 -3.12 3.92
C GLY A 23 -7.61 -2.08 4.67
N ARG A 24 -8.02 -1.76 5.91
CA ARG A 24 -7.34 -0.78 6.77
C ARG A 24 -5.90 -1.16 7.09
N HIS A 25 -5.60 -2.45 7.25
CA HIS A 25 -4.24 -2.94 7.45
C HIS A 25 -3.33 -2.64 6.24
N ASN A 26 -3.85 -2.79 5.02
CA ASN A 26 -3.09 -2.46 3.81
C ASN A 26 -2.83 -0.95 3.70
N VAL A 27 -3.77 -0.11 4.15
CA VAL A 27 -3.55 1.34 4.26
C VAL A 27 -2.45 1.66 5.27
N ALA A 28 -2.43 1.00 6.43
CA ALA A 28 -1.38 1.17 7.43
C ALA A 28 0.00 0.74 6.89
N ASN A 29 0.07 -0.44 6.24
CA ASN A 29 1.29 -0.94 5.61
C ASN A 29 1.80 0.01 4.52
N ALA A 30 0.90 0.50 3.65
CA ALA A 30 1.24 1.49 2.63
C ALA A 30 1.75 2.79 3.26
N THR A 31 1.16 3.24 4.36
CA THR A 31 1.60 4.46 5.07
C THR A 31 3.02 4.28 5.63
N ALA A 32 3.33 3.12 6.21
CA ALA A 32 4.68 2.81 6.67
C ALA A 32 5.69 2.79 5.52
N ALA A 33 5.33 2.15 4.39
CA ALA A 33 6.18 2.13 3.19
C ALA A 33 6.42 3.54 2.61
N ILE A 34 5.40 4.40 2.59
CA ILE A 34 5.53 5.80 2.16
C ILE A 34 6.51 6.56 3.06
N ALA A 35 6.42 6.38 4.38
CA ALA A 35 7.29 7.05 5.32
C ALA A 35 8.76 6.67 5.09
N VAL A 36 9.05 5.38 4.91
CA VAL A 36 10.40 4.88 4.60
C VAL A 36 10.88 5.40 3.24
N ALA A 37 10.05 5.33 2.20
CA ALA A 37 10.41 5.82 0.87
C ALA A 37 10.73 7.32 0.85
N HIS A 38 9.95 8.12 1.57
CA HIS A 38 10.20 9.55 1.73
C HIS A 38 11.53 9.82 2.46
N GLU A 39 11.82 9.07 3.54
CA GLU A 39 13.09 9.20 4.27
C GLU A 39 14.30 8.82 3.39
N LEU A 40 14.13 7.88 2.47
CA LEU A 40 15.14 7.51 1.46
C LEU A 40 15.25 8.52 0.31
N GLY A 41 14.49 9.62 0.33
CA GLY A 41 14.58 10.70 -0.66
C GLY A 41 13.83 10.43 -1.97
N LEU A 42 12.91 9.46 -2.01
CA LEU A 42 12.10 9.23 -3.22
C LEU A 42 11.11 10.38 -3.42
N SER A 43 10.91 10.76 -4.68
CA SER A 43 9.90 11.77 -5.04
C SER A 43 8.47 11.26 -4.79
N ALA A 44 7.54 12.20 -4.61
CA ALA A 44 6.12 11.89 -4.44
C ALA A 44 5.56 11.11 -5.65
N GLU A 45 6.04 11.40 -6.85
CA GLU A 45 5.67 10.73 -8.11
C GLU A 45 6.15 9.27 -8.11
N ALA A 46 7.38 9.02 -7.68
CA ALA A 46 7.92 7.66 -7.57
C ALA A 46 7.13 6.83 -6.55
N ILE A 47 6.79 7.41 -5.41
CA ILE A 47 5.98 6.77 -4.36
C ILE A 47 4.58 6.44 -4.90
N LYS A 48 3.90 7.39 -5.56
CA LYS A 48 2.58 7.15 -6.18
C LYS A 48 2.63 6.03 -7.21
N LYS A 49 3.66 6.05 -8.07
CA LYS A 49 3.86 5.01 -9.09
C LYS A 49 4.03 3.64 -8.44
N GLY A 50 4.94 3.50 -7.47
CA GLY A 50 5.20 2.24 -6.80
C GLY A 50 3.98 1.63 -6.10
N LEU A 51 3.18 2.46 -5.41
CA LEU A 51 1.95 1.98 -4.76
C LEU A 51 0.88 1.57 -5.76
N SER A 52 0.66 2.36 -6.80
CA SER A 52 -0.36 2.07 -7.82
C SER A 52 -0.03 0.83 -8.66
N SER A 53 1.26 0.51 -8.82
CA SER A 53 1.74 -0.69 -9.52
C SER A 53 1.90 -1.92 -8.62
N PHE A 54 1.64 -1.82 -7.31
CA PHE A 54 1.81 -2.93 -6.40
C PHE A 54 0.80 -4.05 -6.70
N ALA A 55 1.24 -5.19 -7.22
CA ALA A 55 0.37 -6.30 -7.62
C ALA A 55 -0.22 -7.10 -6.44
N GLY A 56 0.09 -6.71 -5.20
CA GLY A 56 -0.26 -7.47 -4.01
C GLY A 56 0.79 -8.50 -3.63
N VAL A 57 0.51 -9.23 -2.55
CA VAL A 57 1.33 -10.33 -2.06
C VAL A 57 0.58 -11.62 -2.34
N LYS A 58 1.26 -12.64 -2.87
CA LYS A 58 0.67 -13.96 -3.03
C LYS A 58 0.13 -14.45 -1.68
N ARG A 59 -1.03 -15.09 -1.73
CA ARG A 59 -1.73 -15.64 -0.56
C ARG A 59 -2.19 -14.58 0.44
N ARG A 60 -2.35 -13.31 0.03
CA ARG A 60 -3.05 -12.30 0.84
C ARG A 60 -4.34 -11.92 0.11
N PHE A 61 -5.44 -12.53 0.52
CA PHE A 61 -6.75 -12.47 -0.13
C PHE A 61 -6.65 -12.60 -1.67
N THR A 62 -5.82 -13.53 -2.12
CA THR A 62 -5.48 -13.68 -3.54
C THR A 62 -6.54 -14.52 -4.23
N ARG A 63 -7.26 -13.95 -5.20
CA ARG A 63 -8.17 -14.73 -6.04
C ARG A 63 -7.37 -15.69 -6.90
N THR A 64 -7.56 -17.00 -6.71
CA THR A 64 -6.85 -18.05 -7.44
C THR A 64 -7.64 -18.59 -8.63
N GLY A 65 -8.95 -18.33 -8.66
CA GLY A 65 -9.81 -18.70 -9.77
C GLY A 65 -11.27 -18.73 -9.36
N SER A 66 -12.07 -19.41 -10.17
CA SER A 66 -13.48 -19.68 -9.89
C SER A 66 -13.84 -21.09 -10.34
N TRP A 67 -14.73 -21.75 -9.60
CA TRP A 67 -15.26 -23.06 -9.96
C TRP A 67 -16.77 -23.07 -9.76
N ASN A 68 -17.53 -23.49 -10.77
CA ASN A 68 -19.00 -23.49 -10.76
C ASN A 68 -19.63 -22.16 -10.33
N GLY A 69 -19.06 -21.04 -10.76
CA GLY A 69 -19.53 -19.70 -10.40
C GLY A 69 -19.13 -19.22 -8.99
N ILE A 70 -18.37 -20.01 -8.24
CA ILE A 70 -17.87 -19.68 -6.90
C ILE A 70 -16.42 -19.20 -7.02
N ASP A 71 -16.11 -18.01 -6.50
CA ASP A 71 -14.74 -17.50 -6.44
C ASP A 71 -13.93 -18.21 -5.35
N VAL A 72 -12.67 -18.56 -5.68
CA VAL A 72 -11.72 -19.19 -4.78
C VAL A 72 -10.62 -18.19 -4.42
N PHE A 73 -10.36 -18.03 -3.13
CA PHE A 73 -9.34 -17.13 -2.59
C PHE A 73 -8.35 -17.92 -1.73
N ASP A 74 -7.05 -17.67 -1.92
CA ASP A 74 -5.96 -18.16 -1.08
C ASP A 74 -5.51 -17.04 -0.12
N ASP A 75 -5.57 -17.34 1.17
CA ASP A 75 -5.06 -16.48 2.23
C ASP A 75 -4.16 -17.27 3.19
N TYR A 76 -3.01 -16.69 3.57
CA TYR A 76 -2.07 -17.30 4.51
C TYR A 76 -2.38 -17.00 5.97
N GLY A 77 -3.44 -16.26 6.30
CA GLY A 77 -3.85 -15.98 7.68
C GLY A 77 -4.10 -17.27 8.47
N HIS A 78 -3.47 -17.40 9.65
CA HIS A 78 -3.53 -18.61 10.47
C HIS A 78 -3.38 -18.33 11.98
N HIS A 79 -3.65 -17.09 12.41
CA HIS A 79 -3.52 -16.64 13.80
C HIS A 79 -4.75 -15.85 14.23
#